data_AF-A0A2U3L7S2-F1
#
_entry.id   AF-A0A2U3L7S2-F1
#
_cell.length_a   1.000
_cell.length_b   1.000
_cell.length_c   1.000
_cell.angle_alpha   90.00
_cell.angle_beta   90.00
_cell.angle_gamma   90.00
#
_symmetry.space_group_name_H-M   'P 1'
#
loop_
_entity.id
_entity.type
_entity.pdbx_description
1 polymer ?
#
loop_
_entity_poly.entity_id
_entity_poly.type
_entity_poly.pdbx_seq_one_letter_code
_entity_poly.pdbx_strand_id
1 'polypeptide(L)'
;MGCRPMGSRLWRENKKPERMIHSCSQNPPDLEGKMKRKVTAILSVLLFCVVIMAQEPVVDIDKNRHPNLAEAQRLVVEANHYIAEAQKDNRYDMKDHAERARQLLVQVNQELKAAAEAANAAMKK
;
A
#
# COMPACT_ATOMS: atom_id res chain seq x y z
N MET A 1 13.52 62.06 -46.67
CA MET A 1 14.77 61.73 -45.96
C MET A 1 14.83 60.21 -45.86
N GLY A 2 15.72 59.44 -46.44
CA GLY A 2 17.02 59.69 -47.06
C GLY A 2 17.88 58.46 -46.78
N CYS A 3 18.02 57.57 -47.77
CA CYS A 3 18.84 56.36 -47.76
C CYS A 3 20.32 56.66 -47.42
N ARG A 4 21.04 55.68 -46.83
CA ARG A 4 21.99 54.82 -47.59
C ARG A 4 22.77 53.83 -46.69
N PRO A 5 23.14 52.66 -47.25
CA PRO A 5 24.01 51.64 -46.65
C PRO A 5 25.48 51.83 -47.08
N MET A 6 26.41 51.12 -46.43
CA MET A 6 27.74 50.83 -47.01
C MET A 6 28.28 49.51 -46.47
N GLY A 7 28.53 48.58 -47.39
CA GLY A 7 29.47 47.49 -47.21
C GLY A 7 30.78 47.78 -47.96
N SER A 8 31.85 47.15 -47.51
CA SER A 8 33.12 46.98 -48.23
C SER A 8 33.84 45.80 -47.57
N ARG A 9 34.07 44.69 -48.29
CA ARG A 9 35.21 44.40 -49.20
C ARG A 9 36.14 43.38 -48.50
N LEU A 10 35.94 42.08 -48.76
CA LEU A 10 36.82 41.22 -49.57
C LEU A 10 38.27 41.12 -49.04
N TRP A 11 38.70 39.92 -48.62
CA TRP A 11 39.73 39.12 -49.29
C TRP A 11 39.73 37.67 -48.75
N ARG A 12 40.18 36.77 -49.62
CA ARG A 12 40.07 35.31 -49.66
C ARG A 12 41.48 34.71 -49.52
N GLU A 13 41.66 33.63 -48.77
CA GLU A 13 42.78 32.67 -48.94
C GLU A 13 42.40 31.33 -48.22
N ASN A 14 42.07 30.26 -48.94
CA ASN A 14 42.94 29.19 -49.47
C ASN A 14 43.67 28.32 -48.42
N LYS A 15 43.14 27.11 -48.11
CA LYS A 15 43.80 25.79 -48.30
C LYS A 15 43.12 24.63 -47.52
N LYS A 16 42.83 23.57 -48.30
CA LYS A 16 42.64 22.11 -48.01
C LYS A 16 43.62 21.50 -46.97
N PRO A 17 43.61 20.17 -46.64
CA PRO A 17 42.59 19.11 -46.70
C PRO A 17 42.61 18.11 -45.47
N GLU A 18 41.64 17.17 -45.47
CA GLU A 18 41.71 15.73 -45.10
C GLU A 18 42.31 15.14 -43.79
N ARG A 19 41.48 14.26 -43.19
CA ARG A 19 41.72 12.92 -42.60
C ARG A 19 42.65 12.70 -41.40
N MET A 20 42.03 12.08 -40.37
CA MET A 20 42.45 10.92 -39.57
C MET A 20 43.93 10.75 -39.21
N ILE A 21 44.25 10.79 -37.90
CA ILE A 21 44.90 9.69 -37.17
C ILE A 21 44.99 9.96 -35.65
N HIS A 22 44.45 9.00 -34.89
CA HIS A 22 44.98 8.32 -33.69
C HIS A 22 45.73 9.08 -32.56
N SER A 23 45.40 8.62 -31.34
CA SER A 23 46.19 8.66 -30.08
C SER A 23 46.04 9.97 -29.28
N CYS A 24 45.84 10.02 -27.95
CA CYS A 24 45.95 9.05 -26.87
C CYS A 24 45.28 9.69 -25.63
N SER A 25 44.52 8.94 -24.81
CA SER A 25 44.57 9.08 -23.33
C SER A 25 43.55 8.12 -22.70
N GLN A 26 44.05 7.10 -22.00
CA GLN A 26 43.25 6.15 -21.23
C GLN A 26 43.21 6.56 -19.75
N ASN A 27 41.97 6.77 -19.24
CA ASN A 27 41.40 6.49 -17.91
C ASN A 27 41.90 7.31 -16.67
N PRO A 28 41.04 7.64 -15.67
CA PRO A 28 40.26 6.69 -14.84
C PRO A 28 38.78 7.08 -14.53
N PRO A 29 38.00 6.21 -13.83
CA PRO A 29 36.54 6.28 -13.76
C PRO A 29 35.98 6.93 -12.49
N ASP A 30 34.87 7.67 -12.62
CA ASP A 30 34.02 8.12 -11.51
C ASP A 30 32.53 7.95 -11.85
N LEU A 31 31.88 6.88 -11.36
CA LEU A 31 31.11 6.85 -10.11
C LEU A 31 30.01 7.91 -10.02
N GLU A 32 28.78 7.60 -10.48
CA GLU A 32 27.56 7.63 -9.64
C GLU A 32 26.27 7.35 -10.44
N GLY A 33 26.15 6.12 -10.94
CA GLY A 33 24.89 5.56 -11.43
C GLY A 33 24.21 4.67 -10.38
N LYS A 34 23.88 5.17 -9.17
CA LYS A 34 23.27 4.32 -8.11
C LYS A 34 22.16 4.95 -7.25
N MET A 35 21.81 6.22 -7.41
CA MET A 35 20.83 6.89 -6.51
C MET A 35 19.37 6.93 -7.02
N LYS A 36 18.94 6.03 -7.91
CA LYS A 36 17.52 5.99 -8.38
C LYS A 36 16.82 4.64 -8.25
N ARG A 37 17.52 3.61 -7.76
CA ARG A 37 16.96 2.25 -7.60
C ARG A 37 16.56 1.87 -6.18
N LYS A 38 16.97 2.65 -5.16
CA LYS A 38 16.62 2.39 -3.75
C LYS A 38 15.37 3.15 -3.30
N VAL A 39 15.06 4.30 -3.91
CA VAL A 39 13.86 5.09 -3.57
C VAL A 39 12.59 4.40 -4.03
N THR A 40 12.62 3.73 -5.18
CA THR A 40 11.49 2.96 -5.72
C THR A 40 11.21 1.66 -4.99
N ALA A 41 12.21 1.08 -4.31
CA ALA A 41 12.06 -0.17 -3.56
C ALA A 41 11.49 0.04 -2.14
N ILE A 42 11.63 1.24 -1.57
CA ILE A 42 11.05 1.56 -0.25
C ILE A 42 9.58 1.98 -0.40
N LEU A 43 9.23 2.62 -1.52
CA LEU A 43 7.85 3.06 -1.78
C LEU A 43 6.87 1.89 -2.04
N SER A 44 7.35 0.74 -2.54
CA SER A 44 6.51 -0.42 -2.83
C SER A 44 6.25 -1.33 -1.62
N VAL A 45 7.01 -1.19 -0.53
CA VAL A 45 6.84 -2.00 0.70
C VAL A 45 5.73 -1.45 1.61
N LEU A 46 5.38 -0.16 1.47
CA LEU A 46 4.36 0.50 2.30
C LEU A 46 2.91 0.25 1.82
N LEU A 47 2.71 -0.47 0.72
CA LEU A 47 1.40 -0.62 0.07
C LEU A 47 0.70 -1.96 0.33
N PHE A 48 1.02 -2.64 1.44
CA PHE A 48 0.17 -3.69 1.99
C PHE A 48 -0.82 -3.08 2.99
N CYS A 49 -1.74 -2.26 2.49
CA CYS A 49 -3.01 -2.03 3.20
C CYS A 49 -3.83 -3.30 3.01
N VAL A 50 -3.78 -4.20 4.00
CA VAL A 50 -4.75 -5.30 4.10
C VAL A 50 -6.09 -4.66 4.44
N VAL A 51 -6.84 -4.29 3.41
CA VAL A 51 -8.24 -3.89 3.55
C VAL A 51 -9.00 -5.18 3.84
N ILE A 52 -9.09 -5.54 5.12
CA ILE A 52 -10.06 -6.54 5.56
C ILE A 52 -11.42 -5.86 5.43
N MET A 53 -12.11 -6.11 4.33
CA MET A 53 -13.50 -5.72 4.20
C MET A 53 -14.26 -6.36 5.35
N ALA A 54 -14.95 -5.54 6.14
CA ALA A 54 -15.69 -5.93 7.33
C ALA A 54 -16.74 -6.99 6.97
N GLN A 55 -16.36 -8.26 7.07
CA GLN A 55 -17.30 -9.36 7.05
C GLN A 55 -18.11 -9.28 8.34
N GLU A 56 -19.44 -9.33 8.25
CA GLU A 56 -20.27 -9.35 9.45
C GLU A 56 -20.00 -10.64 10.23
N PRO A 57 -19.83 -10.58 11.56
CA PRO A 57 -19.67 -11.78 12.38
C PRO A 57 -20.95 -12.61 12.27
N VAL A 58 -20.81 -13.86 11.82
CA VAL A 58 -21.90 -14.82 11.68
C VAL A 58 -21.86 -15.81 12.83
N VAL A 59 -23.03 -16.22 13.32
CA VAL A 59 -23.18 -17.26 14.33
C VAL A 59 -23.07 -18.64 13.66
N ASP A 60 -22.14 -19.47 14.13
CA ASP A 60 -21.80 -20.77 13.53
C ASP A 60 -21.50 -21.86 14.59
N ILE A 61 -21.52 -21.52 15.88
CA ILE A 61 -21.26 -22.47 16.96
C ILE A 61 -22.56 -23.21 17.33
N ASP A 62 -22.51 -24.53 17.33
CA ASP A 62 -23.63 -25.37 17.75
C ASP A 62 -23.94 -25.18 19.24
N LYS A 63 -25.11 -24.56 19.50
CA LYS A 63 -25.62 -24.27 20.84
C LYS A 63 -25.82 -25.52 21.69
N ASN A 64 -26.10 -26.67 21.07
CA ASN A 64 -26.33 -27.91 21.80
C ASN A 64 -25.05 -28.49 22.39
N ARG A 65 -23.90 -28.18 21.79
CA ARG A 65 -22.58 -28.67 22.23
C ARG A 65 -21.85 -27.65 23.09
N HIS A 66 -21.96 -26.37 22.75
CA HIS A 66 -21.27 -25.28 23.43
C HIS A 66 -22.19 -24.10 23.72
N PRO A 67 -23.13 -24.20 24.68
CA PRO A 67 -24.14 -23.17 24.92
C PRO A 67 -23.53 -21.81 25.28
N ASN A 68 -22.47 -21.78 26.10
CA ASN A 68 -21.82 -20.54 26.50
C ASN A 68 -21.04 -19.88 25.35
N LEU A 69 -20.39 -20.67 24.50
CA LEU A 69 -19.67 -20.13 23.34
C LEU A 69 -20.65 -19.62 22.27
N ALA A 70 -21.76 -20.32 22.07
CA ALA A 70 -22.82 -19.87 21.16
C ALA A 70 -23.45 -18.55 21.64
N GLU A 71 -23.70 -18.39 22.95
CA GLU A 71 -24.18 -17.11 23.49
C GLU A 71 -23.12 -16.00 23.41
N ALA A 72 -21.85 -16.29 23.67
CA ALA A 72 -20.78 -15.32 23.46
C ALA A 72 -20.74 -14.84 22.00
N GLN A 73 -20.89 -15.77 21.06
CA GLN A 73 -20.96 -15.47 19.63
C GLN A 73 -22.14 -14.55 19.31
N ARG A 74 -23.33 -14.86 19.84
CA ARG A 74 -24.53 -14.04 19.68
C ARG A 74 -24.31 -12.60 20.18
N LEU A 75 -23.70 -12.44 21.35
CA LEU A 75 -23.39 -11.13 21.92
C LEU A 75 -22.38 -10.35 21.08
N VAL A 76 -21.39 -11.01 20.47
CA VAL A 76 -20.44 -10.37 19.55
C VAL A 76 -21.15 -9.82 18.32
N VAL A 77 -22.09 -10.58 17.73
CA VAL A 77 -22.90 -10.11 16.60
C VAL A 77 -23.77 -8.92 16.99
N GLU A 78 -24.42 -8.99 18.15
CA GLU A 78 -25.25 -7.93 18.69
C GLU A 78 -24.44 -6.65 18.96
N ALA A 79 -23.25 -6.77 19.57
CA ALA A 79 -22.34 -5.65 19.77
C ALA A 79 -21.90 -5.01 18.44
N ASN A 80 -21.59 -5.82 17.42
CA ASN A 80 -21.20 -5.34 16.11
C ASN A 80 -22.33 -4.54 15.43
N HIS A 81 -23.58 -4.96 15.62
CA HIS A 81 -24.76 -4.22 15.17
C HIS A 81 -24.88 -2.86 15.85
N TYR A 82 -24.79 -2.80 17.19
CA TYR A 82 -24.85 -1.53 17.92
C TYR A 82 -23.73 -0.56 17.56
N ILE A 83 -22.52 -1.07 17.28
CA ILE A 83 -21.43 -0.22 16.79
C ILE A 83 -21.76 0.35 15.40
N ALA A 84 -22.39 -0.45 14.52
CA ALA A 84 -22.84 0.01 13.21
C ALA A 84 -23.89 1.12 13.31
N GLU A 85 -24.87 0.97 14.20
CA GLU A 85 -25.89 1.98 14.45
C GLU A 85 -25.26 3.25 15.05
N ALA A 86 -24.35 3.12 16.00
CA ALA A 86 -23.59 4.25 16.55
C ALA A 86 -22.79 5.00 15.48
N GLN A 87 -22.23 4.31 14.48
CA GLN A 87 -21.57 4.95 13.33
C GLN A 87 -22.56 5.77 12.50
N LYS A 88 -23.77 5.27 12.27
CA LYS A 88 -24.81 5.99 11.53
C LYS A 88 -25.27 7.22 12.29
N ASP A 89 -25.57 7.07 13.58
CA ASP A 89 -26.06 8.13 14.46
C ASP A 89 -25.04 9.26 14.63
N ASN A 90 -23.75 8.90 14.73
CA ASN A 90 -22.66 9.86 14.89
C ASN A 90 -22.09 10.35 13.55
N ARG A 91 -22.83 10.20 12.43
CA ARG A 91 -22.44 10.64 11.09
C ARG A 91 -21.03 10.18 10.66
N TYR A 92 -20.63 9.01 11.10
CA TYR A 92 -19.30 8.42 10.87
C TYR A 92 -18.12 9.18 11.51
N ASP A 93 -18.35 10.17 12.37
CA ASP A 93 -17.28 10.92 13.09
C ASP A 93 -16.80 10.18 14.35
N MET A 94 -16.41 8.92 14.18
CA MET A 94 -15.85 8.08 15.26
C MET A 94 -14.35 7.83 15.09
N LYS A 95 -13.68 8.65 14.26
CA LYS A 95 -12.22 8.63 14.03
C LYS A 95 -11.65 7.22 13.84
N ASP A 96 -12.31 6.42 13.00
CA ASP A 96 -11.94 5.02 12.68
C ASP A 96 -12.01 4.02 13.85
N HIS A 97 -12.28 4.46 15.09
CA HIS A 97 -12.34 3.57 16.25
C HIS A 97 -13.50 2.58 16.16
N ALA A 98 -14.63 3.01 15.61
CA ALA A 98 -15.78 2.14 15.42
C ALA A 98 -15.50 1.02 14.40
N GLU A 99 -14.84 1.35 13.29
CA GLU A 99 -14.43 0.36 12.30
C GLU A 99 -13.42 -0.63 12.91
N ARG A 100 -12.43 -0.11 13.63
CA ARG A 100 -11.45 -0.96 14.33
C ARG A 100 -12.10 -1.85 15.39
N ALA A 101 -13.10 -1.36 16.10
CA ALA A 101 -13.85 -2.15 17.08
C ALA A 101 -14.62 -3.29 16.40
N ARG A 102 -15.31 -3.03 15.28
CA ARG A 102 -15.98 -4.06 14.48
C ARG A 102 -14.98 -5.11 13.99
N GLN A 103 -13.81 -4.69 13.50
CA GLN A 103 -12.74 -5.61 13.08
C GLN A 103 -12.23 -6.50 14.22
N LEU A 104 -12.11 -5.97 15.44
CA LEU A 104 -11.74 -6.77 16.61
C LEU A 104 -12.85 -7.76 16.98
N LEU A 105 -14.12 -7.37 16.89
CA LEU A 105 -15.25 -8.28 17.13
C LEU A 105 -15.29 -9.44 16.12
N VAL A 106 -14.94 -9.18 14.85
CA VAL A 106 -14.80 -10.24 13.84
C VAL A 106 -13.68 -11.22 14.22
N GLN A 107 -12.54 -10.73 14.70
CA GLN A 107 -11.45 -11.59 15.20
C GLN A 107 -11.90 -12.41 16.41
N VAL A 108 -12.59 -11.80 17.38
CA VAL A 108 -13.17 -12.52 18.52
C VAL A 108 -14.11 -13.63 18.05
N ASN A 109 -14.97 -13.37 17.06
CA ASN A 109 -15.86 -14.38 16.49
C ASN A 109 -15.10 -15.59 15.92
N GLN A 110 -13.98 -15.34 15.24
CA GLN A 110 -13.11 -16.39 14.70
C GLN A 110 -12.46 -17.23 15.81
N GLU A 111 -11.95 -16.57 16.85
CA GLU A 111 -11.34 -17.26 18.00
C GLU A 111 -12.36 -18.11 18.78
N LEU A 112 -13.60 -17.63 18.94
CA LEU A 112 -14.67 -18.40 19.56
C LEU A 112 -14.98 -19.69 18.76
N LYS A 113 -14.97 -19.60 17.43
CA LYS A 113 -15.14 -20.77 16.56
C LYS A 113 -13.97 -21.74 16.71
N ALA A 114 -12.73 -21.25 16.67
CA ALA A 114 -11.53 -22.07 16.85
C ALA A 114 -11.53 -22.77 18.23
N ALA A 115 -11.97 -22.08 19.29
CA ALA A 115 -12.12 -22.66 20.62
C ALA A 115 -13.17 -23.80 20.64
N ALA A 116 -14.33 -23.60 20.00
CA ALA A 116 -15.36 -24.63 19.89
C ALA A 116 -14.85 -25.86 19.10
N GLU A 117 -14.12 -25.65 18.02
CA GLU A 117 -13.49 -26.71 17.23
C GLU A 117 -12.44 -27.48 18.03
N ALA A 118 -11.58 -26.79 18.78
CA ALA A 118 -10.59 -27.41 19.66
C ALA A 118 -11.25 -28.25 20.76
N ALA A 119 -12.31 -27.74 21.39
CA ALA A 119 -13.09 -28.47 22.38
C ALA A 119 -13.76 -29.72 21.76
N ASN A 120 -14.32 -29.60 20.56
CA ASN A 120 -14.91 -30.71 19.82
C ASN A 120 -13.88 -31.81 19.50
N ALA A 121 -12.65 -31.42 19.13
CA ALA A 121 -11.57 -32.35 18.85
C ALA A 121 -11.09 -33.08 20.11
N ALA A 122 -11.00 -32.37 21.24
CA ALA A 122 -10.59 -32.96 22.53
C ALA A 122 -11.57 -34.04 23.03
N MET A 123 -12.87 -33.90 22.75
CA MET A 123 -13.89 -34.88 23.14
C MET A 123 -13.95 -36.13 22.26
N LYS A 124 -13.20 -36.18 21.15
CA LYS A 124 -13.18 -37.33 20.22
C LYS A 124 -12.06 -38.34 20.52
N LYS A 125 -11.46 -38.27 21.71
CA LYS A 125 -10.42 -39.19 22.21
C LYS A 125 -11.03 -40.29 23.07
#